data_AF-A0ABD7IRI1-F1
#
_entry.id   AF-A0ABD7IRI1-F1
#
_cell.length_a   1.000
_cell.length_b   1.000
_cell.length_c   1.000
_cell.angle_alpha   90.00
_cell.angle_beta   90.00
_cell.angle_gamma   90.00
#
_symmetry.space_group_name_H-M   'P 1'
#
loop_
_entity.id
_entity.type
_entity.pdbx_description
1 polymer ?
#
loop_
_entity_poly.entity_id
_entity_poly.type
_entity_poly.pdbx_seq_one_letter_code
_entity_poly.pdbx_strand_id
1 'polypeptide(L)'
;MNFINHWDKQLLPIFAFFKRHQILSWTVSVLLIIGILLIGVSVKSSMEMTKARATLEVMLKENHDGNQIPRSKLIKEESGPFSGIVWYDYTFSSPQTLAESKRYLKATGQPYQQVTLENCPIVYRVILRPPTKTSKRWAGQIYLDTNQQLSGSGRSSYVQALNHKSLRDLN
;
A
#
# COMPACT_ATOMS: atom_id res chain seq x y z
N MET A 1 -15.71 47.01 -12.66
CA MET A 1 -14.91 46.61 -11.48
C MET A 1 -13.65 45.93 -12.00
N ASN A 2 -12.51 46.65 -12.05
CA ASN A 2 -11.26 46.13 -12.63
C ASN A 2 -10.54 45.24 -11.62
N PHE A 3 -10.73 43.93 -11.73
CA PHE A 3 -10.04 42.91 -10.92
C PHE A 3 -8.51 43.04 -10.96
N ILE A 4 -7.95 43.51 -12.09
CA ILE A 4 -6.51 43.68 -12.31
C ILE A 4 -5.91 44.75 -11.37
N ASN A 5 -6.60 45.88 -11.17
CA ASN A 5 -6.09 46.98 -10.34
C ASN A 5 -6.07 46.66 -8.83
N HIS A 6 -6.82 45.64 -8.39
CA HIS A 6 -6.87 45.26 -6.98
C HIS A 6 -5.63 44.44 -6.57
N TRP A 7 -5.21 43.51 -7.43
CA TRP A 7 -4.05 42.67 -7.18
C TRP A 7 -2.73 43.44 -7.28
N ASP A 8 -2.60 44.37 -8.23
CA ASP A 8 -1.39 45.20 -8.37
C ASP A 8 -1.13 46.04 -7.11
N LYS A 9 -2.16 46.64 -6.53
CA LYS A 9 -2.01 47.45 -5.31
C LYS A 9 -1.62 46.64 -4.07
N GLN A 10 -1.94 45.35 -4.02
CA GLN A 10 -1.58 44.48 -2.90
C GLN A 10 -0.22 43.82 -3.09
N LEU A 11 0.13 43.44 -4.31
CA LEU A 11 1.36 42.70 -4.60
C LEU A 11 2.59 43.62 -4.69
N LEU A 12 2.45 44.83 -5.24
CA LEU A 12 3.54 45.81 -5.35
C LEU A 12 4.27 46.11 -4.03
N PRO A 13 3.59 46.40 -2.90
CA PRO A 13 4.28 46.65 -1.62
C PRO A 13 4.95 45.39 -1.06
N ILE A 14 4.38 44.21 -1.30
CA ILE A 14 4.95 42.92 -0.89
C ILE A 14 6.26 42.66 -1.66
N PHE A 15 6.27 42.87 -2.98
CA PHE A 15 7.47 42.74 -3.81
C PHE A 15 8.55 43.75 -3.41
N ALA A 16 8.19 45.01 -3.12
CA ALA A 16 9.13 46.03 -2.66
C ALA A 16 9.74 45.69 -1.29
N PHE A 17 8.96 45.12 -0.37
CA PHE A 17 9.42 44.66 0.94
C PHE A 17 10.41 43.48 0.83
N PHE A 18 10.10 42.49 -0.01
CA PHE A 18 11.01 41.36 -0.27
C PHE A 18 12.31 41.81 -0.94
N LYS A 19 12.26 42.79 -1.85
CA LYS A 19 13.44 43.37 -2.51
C LYS A 19 14.37 44.07 -1.51
N ARG A 20 13.82 44.66 -0.44
CA ARG A 20 14.56 45.32 0.64
C ARG A 20 15.16 44.34 1.66
N HIS A 21 14.51 43.20 1.88
CA HIS A 21 14.95 42.15 2.80
C HIS A 21 15.36 40.88 2.05
N GLN A 22 16.53 40.93 1.40
CA GLN A 22 17.06 39.83 0.56
C GLN A 22 17.05 38.46 1.25
N ILE A 23 17.42 38.39 2.55
CA ILE A 23 17.45 37.14 3.32
C ILE A 23 16.02 36.59 3.49
N LEU A 24 15.03 37.45 3.77
CA LEU A 24 13.63 37.06 3.93
C LEU A 24 13.02 36.60 2.59
N SER A 25 13.37 37.27 1.50
CA SER A 25 12.95 36.85 0.16
C SER A 25 13.52 35.48 -0.22
N TRP A 26 14.77 35.22 0.16
CA TRP A 26 15.42 33.94 -0.10
C TRP A 26 14.79 32.80 0.72
N THR A 27 14.56 33.01 2.03
CA THR A 27 13.92 31.98 2.87
C THR A 27 12.49 31.66 2.42
N VAL A 28 11.69 32.66 2.06
CA VAL A 28 10.33 32.44 1.53
C VAL A 28 10.36 31.68 0.20
N SER A 29 11.31 31.99 -0.69
CA SER A 29 11.46 31.27 -1.97
C SER A 29 11.85 29.81 -1.75
N VAL A 30 12.79 29.53 -0.84
CA VAL A 30 13.21 28.16 -0.50
C VAL A 30 12.05 27.37 0.10
N LEU A 31 11.28 27.95 1.03
CA LEU A 31 10.10 27.30 1.61
C LEU A 31 9.03 26.99 0.56
N LEU A 32 8.80 27.89 -0.39
CA LEU A 32 7.88 27.68 -1.52
C LEU A 32 8.32 26.50 -2.39
N ILE A 33 9.60 26.43 -2.73
CA ILE A 33 10.16 25.32 -3.52
C ILE A 33 9.98 23.99 -2.78
N ILE A 34 10.32 23.95 -1.49
CA ILE A 34 10.13 22.76 -0.65
C ILE A 34 8.64 22.37 -0.61
N GLY A 35 7.74 23.34 -0.44
CA GLY A 35 6.30 23.09 -0.44
C GLY A 35 5.81 22.46 -1.75
N ILE A 36 6.21 22.99 -2.90
CA ILE A 36 5.85 22.44 -4.21
C ILE A 36 6.39 21.02 -4.39
N LEU A 37 7.64 20.76 -3.97
CA LEU A 37 8.24 19.43 -4.04
C LEU A 37 7.48 18.42 -3.18
N LEU A 38 7.13 18.79 -1.94
CA LEU A 38 6.38 17.93 -1.03
C LEU A 38 4.97 17.62 -1.57
N ILE A 39 4.29 18.61 -2.15
CA ILE A 39 2.99 18.41 -2.81
C ILE A 39 3.15 17.44 -3.99
N GLY A 40 4.17 17.64 -4.84
CA GLY A 40 4.43 16.76 -5.98
C GLY A 40 4.67 15.31 -5.56
N VAL A 41 5.47 15.08 -4.52
CA VAL A 41 5.72 13.74 -3.96
C VAL A 41 4.44 13.13 -3.40
N SER A 42 3.65 13.91 -2.65
CA SER A 42 2.39 13.45 -2.06
C SER A 42 1.36 13.03 -3.13
N VAL A 43 1.17 13.85 -4.16
CA VAL A 43 0.26 13.56 -5.28
C VAL A 43 0.71 12.28 -6.01
N LYS A 44 2.00 12.16 -6.30
CA LYS A 44 2.56 10.96 -6.94
C LYS A 44 2.29 9.71 -6.10
N SER A 45 2.57 9.75 -4.80
CA SER A 45 2.33 8.64 -3.88
C SER A 45 0.85 8.25 -3.80
N SER A 46 -0.04 9.24 -3.78
CA SER A 46 -1.50 9.01 -3.77
C SER A 46 -1.97 8.34 -5.07
N MET A 47 -1.47 8.79 -6.21
CA MET A 47 -1.78 8.17 -7.51
C MET A 47 -1.27 6.73 -7.61
N GLU A 48 -0.06 6.45 -7.10
CA GLU A 48 0.50 5.09 -7.07
C GLU A 48 -0.36 4.15 -6.21
N MET A 49 -0.76 4.59 -5.01
CA MET A 49 -1.66 3.82 -4.14
C MET A 49 -3.03 3.59 -4.78
N THR A 50 -3.58 4.60 -5.46
CA THR A 50 -4.87 4.48 -6.14
C THR A 50 -4.80 3.47 -7.29
N LYS A 51 -3.72 3.51 -8.08
CA LYS A 51 -3.48 2.51 -9.14
C LYS A 51 -3.32 1.11 -8.56
N ALA A 52 -2.53 0.96 -7.50
CA ALA A 52 -2.31 -0.32 -6.84
C ALA A 52 -3.62 -0.93 -6.33
N ARG A 53 -4.50 -0.12 -5.72
CA ARG A 53 -5.84 -0.56 -5.28
C ARG A 53 -6.73 -0.98 -6.45
N ALA A 54 -6.80 -0.18 -7.51
CA ALA A 54 -7.60 -0.53 -8.68
C ALA A 54 -7.10 -1.84 -9.33
N THR A 55 -5.79 -2.02 -9.45
CA THR A 55 -5.20 -3.28 -9.96
C THR A 55 -5.49 -4.47 -9.04
N LEU A 56 -5.38 -4.29 -7.72
CA LEU A 56 -5.76 -5.33 -6.75
C LEU A 56 -7.21 -5.78 -6.95
N GLU A 57 -8.14 -4.83 -7.04
CA GLU A 57 -9.56 -5.11 -7.20
C GLU A 57 -9.86 -5.89 -8.48
N VAL A 58 -9.23 -5.50 -9.60
CA VAL A 58 -9.34 -6.22 -10.88
C VAL A 58 -8.79 -7.65 -10.76
N MET A 59 -7.55 -7.79 -10.30
CA MET A 59 -6.90 -9.10 -10.16
C MET A 59 -7.66 -10.03 -9.22
N LEU A 60 -8.17 -9.51 -8.10
CA LEU A 60 -8.98 -10.31 -7.19
C LEU A 60 -10.33 -10.69 -7.79
N LYS A 61 -11.00 -9.77 -8.48
CA LYS A 61 -12.27 -10.07 -9.15
C LYS A 61 -12.12 -11.16 -10.21
N GLU A 62 -11.04 -11.16 -10.96
CA GLU A 62 -10.80 -12.14 -12.04
C GLU A 62 -10.34 -13.51 -11.52
N ASN A 63 -9.60 -13.54 -10.39
CA ASN A 63 -8.93 -14.75 -9.93
C ASN A 63 -9.45 -15.29 -8.58
N HIS A 64 -10.37 -14.58 -7.90
CA HIS A 64 -10.92 -14.97 -6.61
C HIS A 64 -12.32 -14.40 -6.37
N ASP A 65 -13.33 -15.15 -6.79
CA ASP A 65 -14.74 -14.79 -6.58
C ASP A 65 -15.22 -15.17 -5.16
N GLY A 66 -16.07 -14.34 -4.56
CA GLY A 66 -16.78 -14.63 -3.31
C GLY A 66 -16.66 -13.59 -2.19
N ASN A 67 -17.30 -13.90 -1.06
CA ASN A 67 -17.30 -13.06 0.14
C ASN A 67 -15.89 -12.93 0.73
N GLN A 68 -15.29 -11.76 0.52
CA GLN A 68 -14.00 -11.37 1.07
C GLN A 68 -14.20 -10.41 2.24
N ILE A 69 -13.57 -10.70 3.37
CA ILE A 69 -13.49 -9.76 4.50
C ILE A 69 -12.06 -9.22 4.57
N PRO A 70 -11.83 -7.92 4.26
CA PRO A 70 -10.51 -7.33 4.39
C PRO A 70 -9.92 -7.50 5.79
N ARG A 71 -8.64 -7.87 5.87
CA ARG A 71 -7.89 -8.09 7.12
C ARG A 71 -6.79 -7.05 7.32
N SER A 72 -6.32 -6.45 6.24
CA SER A 72 -5.47 -5.27 6.26
C SER A 72 -5.96 -4.23 5.26
N LYS A 73 -5.47 -3.00 5.41
CA LYS A 73 -5.45 -2.04 4.29
C LYS A 73 -4.32 -2.42 3.34
N LEU A 74 -4.39 -1.99 2.09
CA LEU A 74 -3.26 -2.09 1.16
C LEU A 74 -2.11 -1.23 1.71
N ILE A 75 -0.97 -1.84 1.99
CA ILE A 75 0.22 -1.18 2.53
C ILE A 75 1.32 -1.26 1.49
N LYS A 76 1.99 -0.14 1.25
CA LYS A 76 3.20 -0.07 0.43
C LYS A 76 4.40 -0.47 1.28
N GLU A 77 5.18 -1.40 0.78
CA GLU A 77 6.38 -1.94 1.40
C GLU A 77 7.58 -1.74 0.48
N GLU A 78 8.75 -1.51 1.08
CA GLU A 78 9.99 -1.24 0.35
C GLU A 78 11.16 -1.97 1.01
N SER A 79 12.08 -2.57 0.24
CA SER A 79 13.22 -3.30 0.84
C SER A 79 14.35 -2.39 1.35
N GLY A 80 14.06 -1.11 1.58
CA GLY A 80 14.96 -0.09 2.10
C GLY A 80 14.99 1.18 1.24
N PRO A 81 15.54 2.27 1.77
CA PRO A 81 15.45 3.60 1.16
C PRO A 81 16.16 3.75 -0.21
N PHE A 82 16.99 2.78 -0.60
CA PHE A 82 17.80 2.83 -1.83
C PHE A 82 17.64 1.63 -2.75
N SER A 83 16.84 0.62 -2.38
CA SER A 83 16.73 -0.59 -3.19
C SER A 83 15.86 -0.39 -4.44
N GLY A 84 14.91 0.56 -4.36
CA GLY A 84 13.90 0.78 -5.40
C GLY A 84 12.94 -0.40 -5.58
N ILE A 85 13.01 -1.42 -4.72
CA ILE A 85 12.10 -2.57 -4.75
C ILE A 85 10.92 -2.25 -3.86
N VAL A 86 9.78 -2.06 -4.51
CA VAL A 86 8.49 -1.74 -3.89
C VAL A 86 7.53 -2.89 -4.14
N TRP A 87 6.73 -3.25 -3.15
CA TRP A 87 5.54 -4.08 -3.34
C TRP A 87 4.39 -3.54 -2.50
N TYR A 88 3.19 -4.03 -2.76
CA TYR A 88 2.00 -3.71 -1.99
C TYR A 88 1.45 -5.00 -1.40
N ASP A 89 1.24 -5.00 -0.08
CA ASP A 89 0.71 -6.13 0.68
C ASP A 89 -0.76 -5.85 1.06
N TYR A 90 -1.62 -6.83 0.82
CA TYR A 90 -3.01 -6.83 1.22
C TYR A 90 -3.43 -8.21 1.72
N THR A 91 -4.14 -8.24 2.84
CA THR A 91 -4.70 -9.48 3.38
C THR A 91 -6.22 -9.44 3.45
N PHE A 92 -6.84 -10.59 3.18
CA PHE A 92 -8.28 -10.80 3.32
C PHE A 92 -8.61 -12.23 3.75
N SER A 93 -9.80 -12.41 4.32
CA SER A 93 -10.35 -13.70 4.71
C SER A 93 -11.47 -14.12 3.78
N SER A 94 -11.60 -15.43 3.56
CA SER A 94 -12.67 -16.05 2.81
C SER A 94 -13.08 -17.39 3.45
N PRO A 95 -14.18 -18.04 3.03
CA PRO A 95 -14.57 -19.34 3.57
C PRO A 95 -13.45 -20.39 3.54
N GLN A 96 -12.58 -20.33 2.53
CA GLN A 96 -11.41 -21.20 2.44
C GLN A 96 -10.38 -20.91 3.54
N THR A 97 -10.10 -19.63 3.83
CA THR A 97 -9.15 -19.26 4.89
C THR A 97 -9.67 -19.63 6.28
N LEU A 98 -10.99 -19.61 6.48
CA LEU A 98 -11.63 -20.10 7.69
C LEU A 98 -11.44 -21.61 7.86
N ALA A 99 -11.65 -22.40 6.80
CA ALA A 99 -11.44 -23.84 6.83
C ALA A 99 -9.98 -24.20 7.14
N GLU A 100 -9.03 -23.52 6.48
CA GLU A 100 -7.60 -23.71 6.71
C GLU A 100 -7.16 -23.23 8.10
N SER A 101 -7.77 -22.17 8.62
CA SER A 101 -7.54 -21.72 9.99
C SER A 101 -7.96 -22.74 11.03
N LYS A 102 -9.11 -23.40 10.85
CA LYS A 102 -9.55 -24.46 11.76
C LYS A 102 -8.59 -25.66 11.70
N ARG A 103 -8.09 -26.01 10.51
CA ARG A 103 -7.08 -27.07 10.33
C ARG A 103 -5.77 -26.71 11.00
N TYR A 104 -5.29 -25.49 10.81
CA TYR A 104 -4.10 -24.95 11.44
C TYR A 104 -4.18 -25.02 12.97
N LEU A 105 -5.24 -24.46 13.55
CA LEU A 105 -5.44 -24.44 15.01
C LEU A 105 -5.55 -25.85 15.58
N LYS A 106 -6.27 -26.76 14.90
CA LYS A 106 -6.33 -28.18 15.29
C LYS A 106 -4.95 -28.84 15.25
N ALA A 107 -4.16 -28.59 14.21
CA ALA A 107 -2.81 -29.13 14.07
C ALA A 107 -1.83 -28.58 15.13
N THR A 108 -2.05 -27.36 15.62
CA THR A 108 -1.24 -26.73 16.67
C THR A 108 -1.82 -26.89 18.08
N GLY A 109 -2.87 -27.70 18.26
CA GLY A 109 -3.49 -27.93 19.58
C GLY A 109 -4.21 -26.72 20.18
N GLN A 110 -4.57 -25.72 19.36
CA GLN A 110 -5.26 -24.52 19.80
C GLN A 110 -6.79 -24.63 19.63
N PRO A 111 -7.59 -23.90 20.42
CA PRO A 111 -9.05 -23.88 20.28
C PRO A 111 -9.47 -23.38 18.89
N TYR A 112 -10.43 -24.07 18.26
CA TYR A 112 -10.82 -23.79 16.86
C TYR A 112 -12.34 -23.64 16.64
N GLN A 113 -13.18 -23.89 17.66
CA GLN A 113 -14.63 -23.87 17.50
C GLN A 113 -15.20 -22.46 17.26
N GLN A 114 -14.59 -21.42 17.83
CA GLN A 114 -15.08 -20.02 17.79
C GLN A 114 -14.45 -19.18 16.66
N VAL A 115 -13.83 -19.83 15.68
CA VAL A 115 -13.18 -19.13 14.57
C VAL A 115 -14.24 -18.72 13.54
N THR A 116 -14.19 -17.46 13.15
CA THR A 116 -15.03 -16.78 12.16
C THR A 116 -14.15 -16.16 11.08
N LEU A 117 -14.75 -15.66 10.01
CA LEU A 117 -14.01 -14.95 8.96
C LEU A 117 -13.25 -13.72 9.49
N GLU A 118 -13.77 -13.08 10.55
CA GLU A 118 -13.22 -11.87 11.16
C GLU A 118 -12.11 -12.13 12.18
N ASN A 119 -11.85 -13.37 12.58
CA ASN A 119 -10.80 -13.66 13.56
C ASN A 119 -9.91 -14.84 13.13
N CYS A 120 -10.07 -15.35 11.91
CA CYS A 120 -9.30 -16.47 11.42
C CYS A 120 -7.79 -16.12 11.29
N PRO A 121 -6.89 -16.95 11.86
CA PRO A 121 -5.44 -16.69 11.86
C PRO A 121 -4.79 -16.86 10.48
N ILE A 122 -5.31 -17.75 9.65
CA ILE A 122 -4.88 -17.93 8.26
C ILE A 122 -5.73 -17.03 7.37
N VAL A 123 -5.06 -16.29 6.50
CA VAL A 123 -5.64 -15.33 5.56
C VAL A 123 -5.05 -15.55 4.17
N TYR A 124 -5.73 -15.05 3.15
CA TYR A 124 -5.05 -14.81 1.90
C TYR A 124 -4.19 -13.57 2.03
N ARG A 125 -2.94 -13.68 1.58
CA ARG A 125 -2.02 -12.58 1.41
C ARG A 125 -1.77 -12.38 -0.08
N VAL A 126 -1.91 -11.13 -0.50
CA VAL A 126 -1.72 -10.70 -1.87
C VAL A 126 -0.51 -9.78 -1.93
N ILE A 127 0.46 -10.12 -2.76
CA ILE A 127 1.64 -9.32 -3.03
C ILE A 127 1.54 -8.78 -4.45
N LEU A 128 1.39 -7.48 -4.57
CA LEU A 128 1.37 -6.75 -5.84
C LEU A 128 2.71 -6.07 -6.07
N ARG A 129 3.32 -6.33 -7.22
CA ARG A 129 4.55 -5.66 -7.64
C ARG A 129 4.23 -4.70 -8.79
N PRO A 130 4.62 -3.42 -8.68
CA PRO A 130 4.40 -2.46 -9.75
C PRO A 130 5.26 -2.80 -10.98
N PRO A 131 4.91 -2.27 -12.16
CA PRO A 131 5.75 -2.36 -13.34
C PRO A 131 7.16 -1.83 -13.08
N THR A 132 8.16 -2.49 -13.65
CA THR A 132 9.57 -2.13 -13.57
C THR A 132 10.11 -1.76 -14.96
N LYS A 133 11.42 -1.45 -15.06
CA LYS A 133 12.05 -1.24 -16.36
C LYS A 133 11.91 -2.47 -17.28
N THR A 134 11.98 -3.67 -16.69
CA THR A 134 11.95 -4.97 -17.38
C THR A 134 10.55 -5.55 -17.52
N SER A 135 9.65 -5.34 -16.55
CA SER A 135 8.25 -5.78 -16.63
C SER A 135 7.31 -4.58 -16.82
N LYS A 136 6.58 -4.55 -17.93
CA LYS A 136 5.62 -3.46 -18.21
C LYS A 136 4.26 -3.63 -17.53
N ARG A 137 4.01 -4.77 -16.89
CA ARG A 137 2.73 -5.10 -16.25
C ARG A 137 2.89 -5.21 -14.75
N TRP A 138 1.79 -4.98 -14.05
CA TRP A 138 1.69 -5.35 -12.64
C TRP A 138 1.77 -6.87 -12.52
N ALA A 139 2.43 -7.34 -11.48
CA ALA A 139 2.47 -8.76 -11.16
C ALA A 139 1.82 -8.96 -9.79
N GLY A 140 0.79 -9.78 -9.73
CA GLY A 140 0.13 -10.16 -8.48
C GLY A 140 0.47 -11.59 -8.10
N GLN A 141 0.63 -11.84 -6.81
CA GLN A 141 0.74 -13.20 -6.27
C GLN A 141 -0.19 -13.33 -5.08
N ILE A 142 -0.84 -14.48 -4.94
CA ILE A 142 -1.72 -14.77 -3.83
C ILE A 142 -1.35 -16.13 -3.23
N TYR A 143 -1.32 -16.18 -1.90
CA TYR A 143 -1.07 -17.40 -1.14
C TYR A 143 -1.74 -17.31 0.23
N LEU A 144 -1.87 -18.45 0.90
CA LEU A 144 -2.33 -18.52 2.28
C LEU A 144 -1.14 -18.33 3.22
N ASP A 145 -1.31 -17.45 4.21
CA ASP A 145 -0.31 -17.16 5.23
C ASP A 145 -1.01 -16.85 6.55
N THR A 146 -0.25 -16.64 7.62
CA THR A 146 -0.81 -16.04 8.83
C THR A 146 -1.11 -14.56 8.62
N ASN A 147 -2.06 -14.05 9.38
CA ASN A 147 -2.37 -12.62 9.42
C ASN A 147 -1.27 -11.77 10.09
N GLN A 148 -0.18 -12.39 10.53
CA GLN A 148 0.99 -11.71 11.10
C GLN A 148 2.08 -11.63 10.04
N GLN A 149 2.76 -10.49 9.96
CA GLN A 149 3.93 -10.32 9.10
C GLN A 149 5.14 -10.97 9.78
N LEU A 150 5.22 -12.29 9.71
CA LEU A 150 6.36 -13.04 10.23
C LEU A 150 7.46 -13.14 9.16
N SER A 151 8.71 -12.91 9.56
CA SER A 151 9.86 -13.22 8.71
C SER A 151 9.89 -14.72 8.41
N GLY A 152 10.54 -15.12 7.30
CA GLY A 152 10.61 -16.54 6.89
C GLY A 152 11.09 -17.49 7.98
N SER A 153 12.00 -17.03 8.86
CA SER A 153 12.51 -17.79 10.01
C SER A 153 11.54 -17.89 11.19
N GLY A 154 10.55 -17.00 11.28
CA GLY A 154 9.52 -17.01 12.33
C GLY A 154 8.25 -17.77 11.96
N ARG A 155 8.14 -18.28 10.71
CA ARG A 155 6.96 -19.01 10.23
C ARG A 155 7.02 -20.49 10.65
N SER A 156 5.91 -21.01 11.14
CA SER A 156 5.77 -22.45 11.42
C SER A 156 5.86 -23.27 10.13
N SER A 157 6.35 -24.51 10.22
CA SER A 157 6.47 -25.43 9.08
C SER A 157 5.13 -25.68 8.38
N TYR A 158 4.03 -25.72 9.15
CA TYR A 158 2.68 -25.80 8.61
C TYR A 158 2.37 -24.63 7.66
N VAL A 159 2.65 -23.40 8.11
CA VAL A 159 2.38 -22.19 7.33
C VAL A 159 3.28 -22.11 6.10
N GLN A 160 4.55 -22.53 6.21
CA GLN A 160 5.45 -22.58 5.06
C GLN A 160 4.96 -23.56 3.98
N ALA A 161 4.54 -24.77 4.39
CA ALA A 161 3.97 -25.76 3.47
C ALA A 161 2.66 -25.27 2.85
N LEU A 162 1.81 -24.62 3.64
CA LEU A 162 0.55 -24.06 3.17
C LEU A 162 0.77 -22.93 2.16
N ASN A 163 1.71 -22.03 2.42
CA ASN A 163 2.11 -20.96 1.52
C ASN A 163 2.56 -21.55 0.18
N HIS A 164 3.53 -22.46 0.19
CA HIS A 164 4.06 -23.07 -1.02
C HIS A 164 2.97 -23.79 -1.84
N LYS A 165 2.06 -24.50 -1.17
CA LYS A 165 0.96 -25.22 -1.83
C LYS A 165 -0.11 -24.31 -2.44
N SER A 166 -0.36 -23.17 -1.81
CA SER A 166 -1.46 -22.25 -2.20
C SER A 166 -1.01 -21.09 -3.08
N LEU A 167 0.31 -20.92 -3.23
CA LEU A 167 0.92 -19.90 -4.05
C LEU A 167 0.47 -20.05 -5.50
N ARG A 168 -0.07 -18.96 -6.03
CA ARG A 168 -0.39 -18.80 -7.45
C ARG A 168 -0.25 -17.35 -7.85
N ASP A 169 0.04 -17.13 -9.13
CA ASP A 169 0.05 -15.80 -9.70
C ASP A 169 -1.39 -15.33 -9.96
N LEU A 170 -1.61 -14.02 -9.83
CA LEU A 170 -2.84 -13.34 -10.23
C LEU A 170 -2.59 -12.72 -11.60
N ASN A 171 -3.42 -13.06 -12.57
CA ASN A 171 -3.42 -12.44 -13.90
C ASN A 171 -4.10 -11.07 -13.85
#